data_AF-A0A326QT99-F1
#
_entry.id   AF-A0A326QT99-F1
#
_cell.length_a   1.000
_cell.length_b   1.000
_cell.length_c   1.000
_cell.angle_alpha   90.00
_cell.angle_beta   90.00
_cell.angle_gamma   90.00
#
_symmetry.space_group_name_H-M   'P 1'
#
loop_
_entity.id
_entity.type
_entity.pdbx_description
1 polymer ?
#
loop_
_entity_poly.entity_id
_entity_poly.type
_entity_poly.pdbx_seq_one_letter_code
_entity_poly.pdbx_strand_id
1 'polypeptide(L)' 'MKVSAGTRGSSFSSNRQVTISVTGIVNNDYVRSSDCVMQVPYTRMNDTLRLVNRLGGKVTNVSVSGGDIAAD' A
#
# COMPACT_ATOMS: atom_id res chain seq x y z
N MET A 1 1.56 -10.59 19.98
CA MET A 1 1.75 -9.13 20.14
C MET A 1 1.02 -8.44 19.00
N LYS A 2 -0.13 -7.80 19.27
CA LYS A 2 -0.90 -7.09 18.25
C LYS A 2 -0.31 -5.69 18.13
N VAL A 3 0.59 -5.49 17.18
CA VAL A 3 1.13 -4.16 16.88
C VAL A 3 0.03 -3.35 16.21
N SER A 4 -0.64 -2.50 16.99
CA SER A 4 -1.48 -1.44 16.45
C SER A 4 -0.57 -0.48 15.70
N ALA A 5 -0.59 -0.54 14.36
CA ALA A 5 -0.11 0.56 13.55
C ALA A 5 -1.05 1.74 13.84
N GLY A 6 -0.63 2.60 14.76
CA GLY A 6 -1.40 3.75 15.21
C GLY A 6 -1.95 4.54 14.04
N THR A 7 -3.17 5.06 14.21
CA THR A 7 -3.83 6.02 13.33
C THR A 7 -2.83 7.10 12.93
N ARG A 8 -2.17 6.91 11.77
CA ARG A 8 -1.31 7.94 11.20
C ARG A 8 -2.24 8.99 10.65
N GLY A 9 -2.53 9.97 11.49
CA GLY A 9 -3.16 11.21 11.09
C GLY A 9 -2.33 11.87 10.00
N SER A 10 -2.66 11.58 8.76
CA SER A 10 -2.43 12.49 7.67
C SER A 10 -3.78 13.08 7.35
N SER A 11 -3.96 14.37 7.61
CA SER A 11 -5.03 15.16 7.03
C SER A 11 -4.94 14.97 5.51
N PHE A 12 -5.69 14.01 4.99
CA PHE A 12 -5.60 13.58 3.62
C PHE A 12 -6.27 14.66 2.77
N SER A 13 -5.47 15.48 2.10
CA SER A 13 -5.97 16.44 1.09
C SER A 13 -6.70 15.75 -0.08
N SER A 14 -6.69 14.41 -0.14
CA SER A 14 -7.44 13.60 -1.08
C SER A 14 -8.17 12.53 -0.28
N ASN A 15 -9.50 12.51 -0.32
CA ASN A 15 -10.35 11.54 0.39
C ASN A 15 -10.14 10.08 -0.10
N ARG A 16 -9.29 9.88 -1.12
CA ARG A 16 -8.99 8.60 -1.76
C ARG A 16 -7.81 7.90 -1.10
N GLN A 17 -8.09 6.78 -0.46
CA GLN A 17 -7.11 5.85 0.08
C GLN A 17 -6.92 4.67 -0.87
N VAL A 18 -5.70 4.18 -1.03
CA VAL A 18 -5.35 3.02 -1.85
C VAL A 18 -4.83 1.91 -0.96
N THR A 19 -5.45 0.75 -1.04
CA THR A 19 -4.99 -0.49 -0.41
C THR A 19 -4.28 -1.34 -1.47
N ILE A 20 -3.01 -1.63 -1.25
CA ILE A 20 -2.15 -2.41 -2.15
C ILE A 20 -1.78 -3.71 -1.45
N SER A 21 -2.12 -4.84 -2.05
CA SER A 21 -1.65 -6.16 -1.62
C SER A 21 -0.43 -6.56 -2.44
N VAL A 22 0.64 -6.96 -1.77
CA VAL A 22 1.93 -7.29 -2.38
C VAL A 22 2.47 -8.57 -1.79
N THR A 23 2.98 -9.46 -2.64
CA THR A 23 3.71 -10.67 -2.26
C THR A 23 5.20 -10.51 -2.57
N GLY A 24 6.04 -11.31 -1.93
CA GLY A 24 7.43 -11.44 -2.37
C GLY A 24 8.32 -10.22 -2.12
N ILE A 25 7.89 -9.26 -1.29
CA ILE A 25 8.79 -8.20 -0.83
C ILE A 25 9.90 -8.86 -0.01
N VAL A 26 11.14 -8.68 -0.45
CA VAL A 26 12.31 -9.12 0.30
C VAL A 26 12.65 -8.06 1.33
N ASN A 27 12.40 -8.34 2.60
CA ASN A 27 12.90 -7.51 3.69
C ASN A 27 14.32 -7.98 4.02
N ASN A 28 15.35 -7.19 3.73
CA ASN A 28 16.74 -7.63 3.89
C ASN A 28 17.14 -7.89 5.37
N ASP A 29 16.30 -7.45 6.33
CA ASP A 29 16.45 -7.72 7.77
C ASP A 29 15.94 -9.12 8.17
N TYR A 30 15.09 -9.75 7.34
CA TYR A 30 14.48 -11.05 7.60
C TYR A 30 14.49 -11.95 6.35
N VAL A 31 14.97 -13.19 6.49
CA VAL A 31 14.93 -14.22 5.43
C VAL A 31 13.49 -14.77 5.24
N ARG A 32 12.50 -13.90 5.04
CA ARG A 32 11.10 -14.29 4.80
C ARG A 32 10.46 -13.35 3.78
N SER A 33 10.00 -13.93 2.68
CA SER A 33 9.04 -13.32 1.77
C SER A 33 7.64 -13.56 2.33
N SER A 34 6.86 -12.49 2.54
CA SER A 34 5.49 -12.57 3.06
C SER A 34 4.53 -11.69 2.27
N ASP A 35 3.24 -12.03 2.32
CA ASP A 35 2.16 -11.14 1.89
C ASP A 35 2.09 -9.91 2.80
N CYS A 36 2.01 -8.73 2.20
CA CYS A 36 1.88 -7.46 2.88
C CYS A 36 0.73 -6.65 2.27
N VAL A 37 -0.07 -6.02 3.13
CA VAL A 37 -1.11 -5.07 2.74
C VAL A 37 -0.67 -3.67 3.17
N MET A 38 -0.55 -2.77 2.20
CA MET A 38 -0.13 -1.38 2.40
C MET A 38 -1.29 -0.43 2.12
N GLN A 39 -1.62 0.42 3.09
CA GLN A 39 -2.57 1.52 2.90
C GLN A 39 -1.80 2.82 2.65
N VAL A 40 -2.01 3.41 1.48
CA VAL A 40 -1.32 4.63 1.05
C VAL A 40 -2.32 5.66 0.53
N PRO A 41 -2.06 6.97 0.73
CA PRO A 41 -2.87 7.99 0.08
C PRO A 41 -2.71 7.91 -1.44
N TYR A 42 -3.78 8.20 -2.19
CA TYR A 42 -3.77 8.15 -3.66
C TYR A 42 -2.62 8.97 -4.27
N THR A 43 -2.30 10.13 -3.69
CA THR A 43 -1.21 10.99 -4.15
C THR A 43 0.19 10.37 -4.08
N ARG A 44 0.40 9.34 -3.24
CA ARG A 44 1.71 8.64 -3.08
C ARG A 44 1.71 7.22 -3.62
N MET A 45 0.63 6.81 -4.29
CA MET A 45 0.49 5.46 -4.85
C MET A 45 1.63 5.15 -5.82
N ASN A 46 1.95 6.08 -6.74
CA ASN A 46 2.99 5.88 -7.75
C ASN A 46 4.38 5.65 -7.15
N ASP A 47 4.77 6.44 -6.14
CA ASP A 47 6.04 6.25 -5.42
C ASP A 47 6.08 4.90 -4.69
N THR A 48 4.95 4.50 -4.09
CA THR A 48 4.84 3.23 -3.37
C THR A 48 4.98 2.04 -4.33
N LEU A 49 4.34 2.09 -5.50
CA LEU A 49 4.45 1.03 -6.51
C LEU A 49 5.86 0.91 -7.08
N ARG A 50 6.55 2.05 -7.31
CA ARG A 50 7.95 2.06 -7.72
C ARG A 50 8.85 1.44 -6.67
N LEU A 51 8.60 1.73 -5.39
CA LEU A 51 9.33 1.15 -4.28
C LEU A 51 9.11 -0.36 -4.20
N VAL A 52 7.86 -0.83 -4.32
CA VAL A 52 7.52 -2.26 -4.36
C VAL A 52 8.28 -2.98 -5.48
N ASN A 53 8.28 -2.42 -6.69
CA ASN A 53 8.99 -3.00 -7.83
C ASN A 53 10.51 -3.06 -7.59
N ARG A 54 11.09 -2.00 -6.99
CA ARG A 54 12.52 -1.96 -6.64
C ARG A 54 12.90 -3.01 -5.58
N LEU A 55 11.99 -3.32 -4.67
CA LEU A 55 12.17 -4.32 -3.62
C LEU A 55 11.90 -5.76 -4.12
N GLY A 56 11.60 -5.94 -5.40
CA GLY A 56 11.29 -7.25 -5.99
C GLY A 56 9.91 -7.80 -5.61
N GLY A 57 9.06 -6.97 -5.00
CA GLY A 57 7.70 -7.37 -4.63
C GLY A 57 6.77 -7.41 -5.84
N LYS A 58 5.85 -8.37 -5.85
CA LYS A 58 4.79 -8.51 -6.85
C LYS A 58 3.48 -7.98 -6.29
N VAL A 59 2.88 -7.00 -6.97
CA VAL A 59 1.54 -6.50 -6.62
C VAL A 59 0.50 -7.53 -7.04
N THR A 60 -0.34 -7.95 -6.08
CA THR A 60 -1.41 -8.93 -6.30
C THR A 60 -2.78 -8.29 -6.41
N ASN A 61 -3.00 -7.18 -5.70
CA ASN A 61 -4.28 -6.45 -5.76
C ASN A 61 -4.10 -4.96 -5.45
N VAL A 62 -4.93 -4.12 -6.03
CA VAL A 62 -5.01 -2.68 -5.74
C VAL A 62 -6.49 -2.29 -5.65
N SER A 63 -6.89 -1.72 -4.52
CA SER A 63 -8.24 -1.21 -4.29
C SER A 63 -8.18 0.24 -3.87
N VAL A 64 -9.01 1.09 -4.48
CA VAL A 64 -9.14 2.51 -4.10
C VAL A 64 -10.46 2.69 -3.37
N SER A 65 -10.42 3.32 -2.21
CA SER A 65 -11.59 3.66 -1.40
C SER A 65 -11.67 5.18 -1.28
N GLY A 66 -12.88 5.75 -1.33
CA GLY A 66 -13.10 7.17 -1.03
C GLY A 66 -13.01 8.14 -2.23
N GLY A 67 -13.54 7.74 -3.38
CA GLY A 67 -13.72 8.64 -4.52
C GLY A 67 -14.92 8.24 -5.35
N ASP A 68 -15.55 9.23 -5.98
CA ASP A 68 -16.59 9.02 -6.98
C ASP A 68 -15.91 8.35 -8.19
N ILE A 69 -16.14 7.05 -8.35
CA ILE A 69 -15.84 6.33 -9.58
C ILE A 69 -16.99 6.70 -10.52
N ALA A 70 -16.76 7.64 -11.44
CA ALA A 70 -17.68 7.81 -12.56
C ALA A 70 -17.70 6.48 -13.31
N ALA A 71 -18.82 5.78 -13.22
CA ALA A 71 -19.09 4.62 -14.06
C ALA A 71 -19.35 5.15 -15.48
N ASP A 72 -18.42 4.86 -16.39
CA ASP A 72 -18.63 4.89 -17.84
C ASP A 72 -18.67 3.44 -18.33
#